data_AF-A0ABD5K5G7-F1
#
_entry.id   AF-A0ABD5K5G7-F1
#
_cell.length_a   1.000
_cell.length_b   1.000
_cell.length_c   1.000
_cell.angle_alpha   90.00
_cell.angle_beta   90.00
_cell.angle_gamma   90.00
#
_symmetry.space_group_name_H-M   'P 1'
#
loop_
_entity.id
_entity.type
_entity.pdbx_description
1 polymer ?
#
loop_
_entity_poly.entity_id
_entity_poly.type
_entity_poly.pdbx_seq_one_letter_code
_entity_poly.pdbx_strand_id
1 'polypeptide(L)'
;MNKLQEELQELLPLDQLEEMSGEEVVGSVAMDLYRAEFATIRESGSELPQVLRDIILIIDLDTELSMNGMTGFLENASGQYLGETIAAMARTGNDADVVILKKIEQMLSESGVTHGQLRDNVNGLSEDDITTSLQTHGEQIHEVLQEIELEAGNLSMQSDNEESFDMLYQYVDENKDRLKQEMQHILSN
;
A
#
# COMPACT_ATOMS: atom_id res chain seq x y z
N MET A 1 13.21 24.29 -5.72
CA MET A 1 12.75 22.91 -5.55
C MET A 1 11.41 22.78 -6.24
N ASN A 2 11.13 21.65 -6.88
CA ASN A 2 9.76 21.32 -7.28
C ASN A 2 8.97 20.87 -6.03
N LYS A 3 7.65 20.76 -6.16
CA LYS A 3 6.78 20.44 -5.02
C LYS A 3 7.13 19.08 -4.36
N LEU A 4 7.46 18.08 -5.17
CA LEU A 4 7.91 16.77 -4.68
C LEU A 4 9.16 16.87 -3.80
N GLN A 5 10.15 17.68 -4.20
CA GLN A 5 11.36 17.89 -3.40
C GLN A 5 11.06 18.57 -2.06
N GLU A 6 10.16 19.57 -2.05
CA GLU A 6 9.73 20.23 -0.82
C GLU A 6 9.07 19.24 0.14
N GLU A 7 8.15 18.44 -0.37
CA GLU A 7 7.44 17.42 0.41
C GLU A 7 8.40 16.34 0.93
N LEU A 8 9.35 15.85 0.11
CA LEU A 8 10.32 14.84 0.54
C LEU A 8 11.25 15.36 1.65
N GLN A 9 11.69 16.61 1.52
CA GLN A 9 12.57 17.24 2.51
C GLN A 9 11.84 17.51 3.83
N GLU A 10 10.52 17.71 3.79
CA GLU A 10 9.67 17.89 4.97
C GLU A 10 9.30 16.56 5.64
N LEU A 11 8.93 15.53 4.85
CA LEU A 11 8.52 14.22 5.36
C LEU A 11 9.69 13.43 5.97
N LEU A 12 10.85 13.45 5.31
CA LEU A 12 12.04 12.71 5.73
C LEU A 12 13.31 13.55 5.50
N PRO A 13 13.61 14.53 6.37
CA PRO A 13 14.80 15.37 6.24
C PRO A 13 16.09 14.54 6.20
N LEU A 14 16.92 14.74 5.17
CA LEU A 14 18.16 13.96 4.95
C LEU A 14 19.14 13.97 6.13
N ASP A 15 19.18 15.05 6.90
CA ASP A 15 20.02 15.22 8.09
C ASP A 15 19.52 14.41 9.29
N GLN A 16 18.22 14.12 9.35
CA GLN A 16 17.61 13.30 10.39
C GLN A 16 17.59 11.82 10.00
N LEU A 17 17.39 11.52 8.71
CA LEU A 17 17.29 10.16 8.19
C LEU A 17 18.49 9.27 8.59
N GLU A 18 19.70 9.83 8.71
CA GLU A 18 20.90 9.06 9.08
C GLU A 18 20.80 8.47 10.50
N GLU A 19 20.21 9.20 11.42
CA GLU A 19 20.11 8.84 12.83
C GLU A 19 18.86 8.01 13.15
N MET A 20 17.87 8.01 12.25
CA MET A 20 16.61 7.28 12.45
C MET A 20 16.78 5.77 12.27
N SER A 21 16.13 4.98 13.13
CA SER A 21 15.89 3.55 12.90
C SER A 21 14.85 3.33 11.80
N GLY A 22 14.76 2.11 11.28
CA GLY A 22 13.72 1.72 10.32
C GLY A 22 12.31 1.95 10.88
N GLU A 23 12.10 1.65 12.17
CA GLU A 23 10.86 1.95 12.88
C GLU A 23 10.55 3.45 12.91
N GLU A 24 11.53 4.31 13.22
CA GLU A 24 11.34 5.76 13.24
C GLU A 24 11.03 6.31 11.84
N VAL A 25 11.67 5.78 10.80
CA VAL A 25 11.39 6.17 9.40
C VAL A 25 9.97 5.79 9.01
N VAL A 26 9.57 4.54 9.25
CA VAL A 26 8.22 4.07 8.94
C VAL A 26 7.17 4.84 9.75
N GLY A 27 7.42 5.06 11.04
CA GLY A 27 6.56 5.86 11.91
C GLY A 27 6.38 7.28 11.40
N SER A 28 7.46 7.95 10.98
CA SER A 28 7.41 9.29 10.38
C SER A 28 6.54 9.32 9.12
N VAL A 29 6.71 8.35 8.22
CA VAL A 29 5.88 8.24 7.01
C VAL A 29 4.42 8.00 7.37
N ALA A 30 4.13 7.04 8.25
CA ALA A 30 2.77 6.68 8.65
C ALA A 30 2.01 7.84 9.31
N MET A 31 2.69 8.64 10.13
CA MET A 31 2.06 9.76 10.85
C MET A 31 1.70 10.94 9.94
N ASP A 32 2.51 11.20 8.91
CA ASP A 32 2.46 12.46 8.19
C ASP A 32 1.97 12.33 6.75
N LEU A 33 2.20 11.20 6.06
CA LEU A 33 1.92 11.02 4.62
C LEU A 33 0.50 11.41 4.18
N TYR A 34 -0.51 11.21 5.03
CA TYR A 34 -1.91 11.49 4.66
C TYR A 34 -2.33 12.95 4.83
N ARG A 35 -1.44 13.82 5.33
CA ARG A 35 -1.70 15.27 5.37
C ARG A 35 -1.78 15.83 3.96
N ALA A 36 -2.62 16.87 3.80
CA ALA A 36 -2.86 17.50 2.50
C ALA A 36 -1.58 18.06 1.85
N GLU A 37 -0.58 18.40 2.66
CA GLU A 37 0.71 18.92 2.21
C GLU A 37 1.58 17.92 1.46
N PHE A 38 1.35 16.60 1.62
CA PHE A 38 2.11 15.50 0.97
C PHE A 38 1.35 14.82 -0.18
N ALA A 39 0.37 15.52 -0.78
CA ALA A 39 -0.42 14.96 -1.88
C ALA A 39 0.47 14.60 -3.09
N THR A 40 1.52 15.37 -3.38
CA THR A 40 2.40 15.11 -4.52
C THR A 40 3.17 13.81 -4.33
N ILE A 41 3.69 13.52 -3.12
CA ILE A 41 4.35 12.24 -2.82
C ILE A 41 3.43 11.07 -3.15
N ARG A 42 2.17 11.10 -2.68
CA ARG A 42 1.20 10.01 -2.92
C ARG A 42 0.88 9.79 -4.40
N GLU A 43 1.02 10.83 -5.22
CA GLU A 43 0.77 10.78 -6.67
C GLU A 43 2.04 10.47 -7.49
N SER A 44 3.23 10.54 -6.88
CA SER A 44 4.52 10.45 -7.59
C SER A 44 4.91 9.03 -8.01
N GLY A 45 4.29 8.00 -7.42
CA GLY A 45 4.45 6.61 -7.83
C GLY A 45 5.90 6.19 -8.02
N SER A 46 6.31 5.89 -9.26
CA SER A 46 7.67 5.44 -9.58
C SER A 46 8.77 6.49 -9.49
N GLU A 47 8.43 7.78 -9.30
CA GLU A 47 9.42 8.84 -9.10
C GLU A 47 9.99 8.83 -7.67
N LEU A 48 9.32 8.14 -6.74
CA LEU A 48 9.79 8.01 -5.36
C LEU A 48 10.96 7.03 -5.23
N PRO A 49 11.83 7.23 -4.21
CA PRO A 49 12.77 6.21 -3.77
C PRO A 49 12.07 4.87 -3.52
N GLN A 50 12.72 3.77 -3.89
CA GLN A 50 12.12 2.43 -3.82
C GLN A 50 11.68 2.09 -2.40
N VAL A 51 12.53 2.36 -1.42
CA VAL A 51 12.27 2.05 -0.01
C VAL A 51 11.07 2.87 0.49
N LEU A 52 11.00 4.16 0.16
CA LEU A 52 9.86 5.01 0.55
C LEU A 52 8.55 4.52 -0.08
N ARG A 53 8.59 4.15 -1.37
CA ARG A 53 7.42 3.58 -2.05
C ARG A 53 6.96 2.27 -1.40
N ASP A 54 7.89 1.40 -1.00
CA ASP A 54 7.56 0.15 -0.34
C ASP A 54 6.88 0.38 1.02
N ILE A 55 7.38 1.34 1.80
CA ILE A 55 6.76 1.77 3.06
C ILE A 55 5.31 2.22 2.81
N ILE A 56 5.10 3.10 1.82
CA ILE A 56 3.76 3.63 1.49
C ILE A 56 2.80 2.50 1.10
N LEU A 57 3.22 1.59 0.22
CA LEU A 57 2.38 0.49 -0.26
C LEU A 57 1.96 -0.47 0.86
N ILE A 58 2.84 -0.70 1.85
CA ILE A 58 2.55 -1.59 2.97
C ILE A 58 1.66 -0.90 4.00
N ILE A 59 1.85 0.40 4.25
CA ILE A 59 0.95 1.20 5.10
C ILE A 59 -0.45 1.29 4.48
N ASP A 60 -0.55 1.52 3.16
CA ASP A 60 -1.83 1.56 2.45
C ASP A 60 -2.54 0.20 2.54
N LEU A 61 -1.81 -0.91 2.41
CA LEU A 61 -2.36 -2.25 2.61
C LEU A 61 -2.89 -2.43 4.03
N ASP A 62 -2.08 -2.15 5.05
CA ASP A 62 -2.46 -2.27 6.47
C ASP A 62 -3.71 -1.45 6.80
N THR A 63 -3.73 -0.20 6.33
CA THR A 63 -4.85 0.74 6.54
C THR A 63 -6.13 0.20 5.93
N GLU A 64 -6.09 -0.27 4.68
CA GLU A 64 -7.27 -0.80 4.00
C GLU A 64 -7.74 -2.12 4.62
N LEU A 65 -6.82 -3.04 4.96
CA LEU A 65 -7.18 -4.28 5.63
C LEU A 65 -7.88 -4.01 6.97
N SER A 66 -7.39 -3.03 7.73
CA SER A 66 -7.97 -2.63 9.02
C SER A 66 -9.32 -1.93 8.90
N MET A 67 -9.51 -1.12 7.86
CA MET A 67 -10.71 -0.30 7.70
C MET A 67 -11.83 -1.01 6.93
N ASN A 68 -11.48 -1.66 5.82
CA ASN A 68 -12.41 -2.11 4.80
C ASN A 68 -12.18 -3.57 4.35
N GLY A 69 -11.15 -4.24 4.88
CA GLY A 69 -10.75 -5.57 4.44
C GLY A 69 -10.09 -5.58 3.06
N MET A 70 -9.87 -6.78 2.53
CA MET A 70 -9.23 -6.94 1.21
C MET A 70 -10.13 -6.45 0.07
N THR A 71 -11.45 -6.59 0.22
CA THR A 71 -12.44 -6.07 -0.72
C THR A 71 -12.30 -4.56 -0.87
N GLY A 72 -12.21 -3.84 0.24
CA GLY A 72 -11.99 -2.39 0.22
C GLY A 72 -10.66 -2.01 -0.41
N PHE A 73 -9.57 -2.72 -0.09
CA PHE A 73 -8.28 -2.52 -0.76
C PHE A 73 -8.41 -2.63 -2.28
N LEU A 74 -9.09 -3.66 -2.78
CA LEU A 74 -9.27 -3.93 -4.21
C LEU A 74 -10.22 -2.95 -4.91
N GLU A 75 -11.22 -2.43 -4.21
CA GLU A 75 -12.18 -1.44 -4.71
C GLU A 75 -11.62 -0.01 -4.71
N ASN A 76 -10.70 0.28 -3.79
CA ASN A 76 -10.11 1.60 -3.61
C ASN A 76 -8.97 1.87 -4.59
N ALA A 77 -8.43 3.09 -4.55
CA ALA A 77 -7.28 3.46 -5.38
C ALA A 77 -6.05 2.56 -5.11
N SER A 78 -5.93 2.01 -3.91
CA SER A 78 -4.87 1.08 -3.49
C SER A 78 -4.83 -0.19 -4.33
N GLY A 79 -5.99 -0.70 -4.77
CA GLY A 79 -6.09 -1.96 -5.51
C GLY A 79 -5.41 -1.94 -6.87
N GLN A 80 -5.21 -0.76 -7.47
CA GLN A 80 -4.45 -0.65 -8.73
C GLN A 80 -2.98 -1.05 -8.54
N TYR A 81 -2.49 -0.97 -7.30
CA TYR A 81 -1.11 -1.25 -6.92
C TYR A 81 -0.90 -2.64 -6.33
N LEU A 82 -1.87 -3.56 -6.42
CA LEU A 82 -1.76 -4.92 -5.86
C LEU A 82 -0.44 -5.60 -6.24
N GLY A 83 -0.04 -5.50 -7.51
CA GLY A 83 1.21 -6.08 -8.00
C GLY A 83 2.45 -5.43 -7.38
N GLU A 84 2.48 -4.10 -7.23
CA GLU A 84 3.58 -3.42 -6.54
C GLU A 84 3.61 -3.73 -5.04
N THR A 85 2.45 -3.83 -4.39
CA THR A 85 2.32 -4.22 -2.98
C THR A 85 2.84 -5.63 -2.76
N ILE A 86 2.50 -6.60 -3.61
CA ILE A 86 3.07 -7.96 -3.59
C ILE A 86 4.59 -7.90 -3.71
N ALA A 87 5.11 -7.07 -4.62
CA ALA A 87 6.54 -6.94 -4.81
C ALA A 87 7.24 -6.26 -3.60
N ALA A 88 6.58 -5.32 -2.93
CA ALA A 88 7.08 -4.68 -1.71
C ALA A 88 7.15 -5.68 -0.56
N MET A 89 6.07 -6.45 -0.33
CA MET A 89 6.04 -7.53 0.67
C MET A 89 7.12 -8.59 0.41
N ALA A 90 7.40 -8.90 -0.86
CA ALA A 90 8.50 -9.81 -1.20
C ALA A 90 9.89 -9.24 -0.90
N ARG A 91 10.07 -7.91 -0.99
CA ARG A 91 11.33 -7.24 -0.64
C ARG A 91 11.55 -7.17 0.87
N THR A 92 10.48 -7.09 1.66
CA THR A 92 10.57 -7.14 3.14
C THR A 92 10.81 -8.54 3.67
N GLY A 93 10.68 -9.57 2.82
CA GLY A 93 10.86 -10.96 3.22
C GLY A 93 9.62 -11.63 3.81
N ASN A 94 8.45 -10.99 3.71
CA ASN A 94 7.18 -11.58 4.15
C ASN A 94 6.65 -12.57 3.10
N ASP A 95 7.34 -13.71 2.97
CA ASP A 95 7.02 -14.75 1.99
C ASP A 95 5.62 -15.35 2.19
N ALA A 96 5.14 -15.42 3.43
CA ALA A 96 3.85 -16.00 3.77
C ALA A 96 2.69 -15.18 3.18
N ASP A 97 2.67 -13.87 3.45
CA ASP A 97 1.63 -12.99 2.91
C ASP A 97 1.76 -12.82 1.40
N VAL A 98 2.98 -12.85 0.85
CA VAL A 98 3.21 -12.81 -0.60
C VAL A 98 2.51 -13.97 -1.31
N VAL A 99 2.52 -15.18 -0.73
CA VAL A 99 1.84 -16.34 -1.32
C VAL A 99 0.33 -16.11 -1.36
N ILE A 100 -0.23 -15.56 -0.29
CA ILE A 100 -1.67 -15.30 -0.16
C ILE A 100 -2.10 -14.20 -1.14
N LEU A 101 -1.38 -13.07 -1.18
CA LEU A 101 -1.67 -11.98 -2.10
C LEU A 101 -1.56 -12.39 -3.58
N LYS A 102 -0.58 -13.23 -3.93
CA LYS A 102 -0.48 -13.80 -5.29
C LYS A 102 -1.65 -14.70 -5.64
N LYS A 103 -2.18 -15.45 -4.67
CA LYS A 103 -3.37 -16.28 -4.88
C LYS A 103 -4.61 -15.41 -5.09
N ILE A 104 -4.75 -14.31 -4.34
CA ILE A 104 -5.82 -13.31 -4.56
C ILE A 104 -5.71 -12.69 -5.96
N GLU A 105 -4.51 -12.28 -6.38
CA GLU A 105 -4.24 -11.78 -7.74
C GLU A 105 -4.64 -12.81 -8.81
N GLN A 106 -4.32 -14.09 -8.57
CA GLN A 106 -4.71 -15.19 -9.46
C GLN A 106 -6.23 -15.37 -9.52
N MET A 107 -6.95 -15.32 -8.40
CA MET A 107 -8.41 -15.45 -8.35
C MET A 107 -9.11 -14.33 -9.13
N LEU A 108 -8.62 -13.09 -9.04
CA LEU A 108 -9.10 -11.97 -9.85
C LEU A 108 -8.88 -12.24 -11.35
N SER A 109 -7.68 -12.69 -11.71
CA SER A 109 -7.31 -12.99 -13.10
C SER A 109 -8.16 -14.12 -13.70
N GLU A 110 -8.36 -15.23 -12.97
CA GLU A 110 -9.12 -16.39 -13.43
C GLU A 110 -10.62 -16.09 -13.57
N SER A 111 -11.16 -15.21 -12.72
CA SER A 111 -12.55 -14.77 -12.78
C SER A 111 -12.80 -13.65 -13.79
N GLY A 112 -11.74 -13.04 -14.34
CA GLY A 112 -11.82 -11.89 -15.25
C GLY A 112 -12.21 -10.59 -14.55
N VAL A 113 -12.14 -10.54 -13.21
CA VAL A 113 -12.40 -9.35 -12.42
C VAL A 113 -11.18 -8.44 -12.46
N THR A 114 -11.39 -7.16 -12.79
CA THR A 114 -10.33 -6.16 -12.87
C THR A 114 -10.53 -5.06 -11.84
N HIS A 115 -9.43 -4.45 -11.38
CA HIS A 115 -9.48 -3.27 -10.51
C HIS A 115 -10.39 -2.17 -11.09
N GLY A 116 -10.22 -1.83 -12.37
CA GLY A 116 -11.03 -0.81 -13.02
C GLY A 116 -12.53 -1.11 -12.94
N GLN A 117 -12.93 -2.38 -13.10
CA GLN A 117 -14.32 -2.78 -12.96
C GLN A 117 -14.84 -2.63 -11.51
N LEU A 118 -14.04 -3.02 -10.51
CA LEU A 118 -14.41 -2.83 -9.10
C LEU A 118 -14.55 -1.34 -8.77
N ARG A 119 -13.56 -0.54 -9.18
CA ARG A 119 -13.52 0.90 -8.94
C ARG A 119 -14.66 1.66 -9.62
N ASP A 120 -14.98 1.33 -10.86
CA ASP A 120 -16.07 1.96 -11.61
C ASP A 120 -17.43 1.67 -10.98
N ASN A 121 -17.64 0.45 -10.46
CA ASN A 121 -18.87 0.10 -9.76
C ASN A 121 -19.06 0.96 -8.49
N VAL A 122 -18.01 1.12 -7.68
CA VAL A 122 -18.06 1.93 -6.44
C VAL A 122 -18.18 3.42 -6.75
N ASN A 123 -17.46 3.94 -7.75
CA ASN A 123 -17.56 5.33 -8.19
C ASN A 123 -18.96 5.69 -8.74
N GLY A 124 -19.76 4.70 -9.12
CA GLY A 124 -21.15 4.90 -9.56
C GLY A 124 -22.13 5.18 -8.42
N LEU A 125 -21.68 5.05 -7.16
CA LEU A 125 -22.50 5.25 -5.96
C LEU A 125 -22.39 6.68 -5.44
N SER A 126 -23.45 7.15 -4.79
CA SER A 126 -23.47 8.36 -3.97
C SER A 126 -22.94 8.07 -2.55
N GLU A 127 -22.44 9.08 -1.85
CA GLU A 127 -22.04 8.97 -0.43
C GLU A 127 -23.19 8.52 0.49
N ASP A 128 -24.44 8.79 0.09
CA ASP A 128 -25.65 8.41 0.83
C ASP A 128 -26.18 7.00 0.47
N ASP A 129 -25.58 6.31 -0.50
CA ASP A 129 -26.06 5.01 -0.96
C ASP A 129 -25.67 3.90 0.01
N ILE A 130 -26.65 3.38 0.76
CA ILE A 130 -26.48 2.16 1.55
C ILE A 130 -26.65 0.96 0.63
N THR A 131 -25.54 0.37 0.20
CA THR A 131 -25.50 -0.79 -0.70
C THR A 131 -24.77 -1.98 -0.05
N THR A 132 -24.83 -3.13 -0.72
CA THR A 132 -24.08 -4.35 -0.41
C THR A 132 -23.18 -4.70 -1.59
N SER A 133 -22.11 -5.47 -1.36
CA SER A 133 -21.25 -5.97 -2.45
C SER A 133 -22.05 -6.66 -3.57
N LEU A 134 -23.09 -7.44 -3.23
CA LEU A 134 -23.99 -8.06 -4.22
C LEU A 134 -24.74 -7.04 -5.08
N GLN A 135 -25.20 -5.94 -4.48
CA GLN A 135 -25.91 -4.87 -5.21
C GLN A 135 -24.96 -4.03 -6.05
N THR A 136 -23.74 -3.78 -5.56
CA THR A 136 -22.72 -2.96 -6.23
C THR A 136 -22.09 -3.70 -7.42
N HIS A 137 -21.78 -4.99 -7.27
CA HIS A 137 -20.98 -5.72 -8.24
C HIS A 137 -21.73 -6.83 -8.99
N GLY A 138 -22.93 -7.19 -8.52
CA GLY A 138 -23.66 -8.34 -9.04
C GLY A 138 -23.12 -9.69 -8.52
N GLU A 139 -23.89 -10.75 -8.78
CA GLU A 139 -23.69 -12.09 -8.20
C GLU A 139 -22.30 -12.67 -8.48
N GLN A 140 -21.83 -12.63 -9.73
CA GLN A 140 -20.56 -13.24 -10.12
C GLN A 140 -19.35 -12.61 -9.41
N ILE A 141 -19.26 -11.28 -9.36
CA ILE A 141 -18.14 -10.59 -8.72
C ILE A 141 -18.26 -10.72 -7.19
N HIS A 142 -19.48 -10.66 -6.66
CA HIS A 142 -19.72 -10.84 -5.25
C HIS A 142 -19.22 -12.20 -4.74
N GLU A 143 -19.49 -13.28 -5.45
CA GLU A 143 -18.98 -14.62 -5.11
C GLU A 143 -17.45 -14.64 -5.08
N VAL A 144 -16.78 -14.05 -6.09
CA VAL A 144 -15.32 -13.95 -6.13
C VAL A 144 -14.77 -13.15 -4.94
N LEU A 145 -15.38 -12.01 -4.61
CA LEU A 145 -14.94 -11.18 -3.48
C LEU A 145 -15.13 -11.89 -2.13
N GLN A 146 -16.18 -12.71 -1.97
CA GLN A 146 -16.33 -13.55 -0.78
C GLN A 146 -15.20 -14.57 -0.64
N GLU A 147 -14.83 -15.24 -1.74
CA GLU A 147 -13.71 -16.18 -1.72
C GLU A 147 -12.38 -15.47 -1.44
N ILE A 148 -12.18 -14.26 -1.99
CA ILE A 148 -11.00 -13.43 -1.73
C ILE A 148 -10.91 -13.04 -0.26
N GLU A 149 -12.00 -12.61 0.38
CA GLU A 149 -11.99 -12.28 1.80
C GLU A 149 -11.67 -13.50 2.68
N LEU A 150 -12.20 -14.67 2.33
CA LEU A 150 -11.85 -15.91 3.03
C LEU A 150 -10.37 -16.23 2.89
N GLU A 151 -9.77 -15.99 1.73
CA GLU A 151 -8.33 -16.18 1.53
C GLU A 151 -7.51 -15.13 2.28
N ALA A 152 -7.92 -13.85 2.24
CA ALA A 152 -7.29 -12.74 2.92
C ALA A 152 -7.31 -12.88 4.45
N GLY A 153 -8.30 -13.61 5.00
CA GLY A 153 -8.35 -14.02 6.41
C GLY A 153 -7.14 -14.82 6.89
N ASN A 154 -6.27 -15.28 5.99
CA ASN A 154 -5.02 -15.97 6.32
C ASN A 154 -3.80 -15.04 6.34
N LEU A 155 -3.92 -13.78 5.93
CA LEU A 155 -2.83 -12.80 5.99
C LEU A 155 -2.45 -12.56 7.45
N SER A 156 -1.15 -12.58 7.77
CA SER A 156 -0.71 -12.28 9.12
C SER A 156 -1.17 -10.88 9.53
N MET A 157 -1.04 -9.91 8.61
CA MET A 157 -1.46 -8.50 8.78
C MET A 157 -2.92 -8.31 9.20
N GLN A 158 -3.84 -9.22 8.85
CA GLN A 158 -5.24 -9.13 9.31
C GLN A 158 -5.42 -9.55 10.76
N SER A 159 -4.56 -10.44 11.26
CA SER A 159 -4.65 -10.96 12.62
C SER A 159 -3.84 -10.14 13.62
N ASP A 160 -2.61 -9.82 13.24
CA ASP A 160 -1.64 -9.01 13.96
C ASP A 160 -0.56 -8.56 12.97
N ASN A 161 -0.35 -7.26 12.86
CA ASN A 161 0.59 -6.70 11.90
C ASN A 161 2.02 -6.58 12.45
N GLU A 162 2.25 -6.90 13.74
CA GLU A 162 3.55 -6.72 14.42
C GLU A 162 4.71 -7.40 13.66
N GLU A 163 4.57 -8.68 13.30
CA GLU A 163 5.62 -9.41 12.56
C GLU A 163 5.89 -8.81 11.17
N SER A 164 4.83 -8.39 10.46
CA SER A 164 4.94 -7.79 9.14
C SER A 164 5.62 -6.42 9.18
N PHE A 165 5.35 -5.64 10.23
CA PHE A 165 5.98 -4.35 10.44
C PHE A 165 7.43 -4.49 10.95
N ASP A 166 7.73 -5.47 11.80
CA ASP A 166 9.11 -5.79 12.20
C ASP A 166 9.99 -6.11 10.97
N MET A 167 9.46 -6.90 10.02
CA MET A 167 10.12 -7.17 8.75
C MET A 167 10.30 -5.91 7.90
N LEU A 168 9.30 -5.02 7.87
CA LEU A 168 9.40 -3.73 7.20
C LEU A 168 10.47 -2.84 7.84
N TYR A 169 10.52 -2.75 9.17
CA TYR A 169 11.53 -1.97 9.89
C TYR A 169 12.94 -2.47 9.57
N GLN A 170 13.15 -3.79 9.63
CA GLN A 170 14.43 -4.39 9.27
C GLN A 170 14.81 -4.09 7.81
N TYR A 171 13.87 -4.22 6.88
CA TYR A 171 14.10 -3.88 5.47
C TYR A 171 14.53 -2.44 5.28
N VAL A 172 13.89 -1.50 5.98
CA VAL A 172 14.24 -0.07 5.91
C VAL A 172 15.63 0.19 6.49
N ASP A 173 15.97 -0.42 7.63
CA ASP A 173 17.31 -0.32 8.22
C ASP A 173 18.40 -0.82 7.26
N GLU A 174 18.19 -1.99 6.65
CA GLU A 174 19.13 -2.60 5.71
C GLU A 174 19.31 -1.80 4.41
N ASN A 175 18.31 -1.00 4.04
CA ASN A 175 18.28 -0.23 2.79
C ASN A 175 18.35 1.30 3.01
N LYS A 176 18.64 1.75 4.23
CA LYS A 176 18.66 3.17 4.60
C LYS A 176 19.65 4.00 3.77
N ASP A 177 20.84 3.46 3.52
CA ASP A 177 21.86 4.11 2.69
C ASP A 177 21.36 4.32 1.24
N ARG A 178 20.63 3.33 0.70
CA ARG A 178 20.04 3.42 -0.63
C ARG A 178 18.94 4.47 -0.67
N LEU A 179 18.03 4.47 0.32
CA LEU A 179 17.00 5.49 0.46
C LEU A 179 17.63 6.90 0.46
N LYS A 180 18.67 7.12 1.28
CA LYS A 180 19.39 8.39 1.35
C LYS A 180 19.98 8.81 0.00
N GLN A 181 20.62 7.89 -0.72
CA GLN A 181 21.20 8.19 -2.04
C GLN A 181 20.15 8.55 -3.08
N GLU A 182 19.03 7.81 -3.13
CA GLU A 182 17.92 8.08 -4.04
C GLU A 182 17.26 9.43 -3.72
N MET A 183 17.06 9.74 -2.43
CA MET A 183 16.56 11.06 -1.99
C MET A 183 17.50 12.20 -2.36
N GLN A 184 18.81 12.05 -2.13
CA GLN A 184 19.81 13.06 -2.50
C GLN A 184 19.80 13.34 -4.00
N HIS A 185 19.65 12.30 -4.83
CA HIS A 185 19.57 12.45 -6.27
C HIS A 185 18.34 13.26 -6.68
N ILE A 186 17.17 12.96 -6.11
CA ILE A 186 15.93 13.69 -6.38
C ILE A 186 16.05 15.15 -5.93
N LEU A 187 16.62 15.42 -4.76
CA LEU A 187 16.74 16.77 -4.19
C LEU A 187 17.81 17.64 -4.89
N SER A 188 18.74 17.04 -5.61
CA SER A 188 19.82 17.75 -6.33
C SER A 188 19.48 18.08 -7.78
N ASN A 189 18.43 17.48 -8.34
CA ASN A 189 17.97 17.69 -9.72
C ASN A 189 16.90 18.79 -9.83
#